data_AF-A0A7T8KC55-F1
#
_entry.id   AF-A0A7T8KC55-F1
#
_cell.length_a   1.000
_cell.length_b   1.000
_cell.length_c   1.000
_cell.angle_alpha   90.00
_cell.angle_beta   90.00
_cell.angle_gamma   90.00
#
_symmetry.space_group_name_H-M   'P 1'
#
loop_
_entity.id
_entity.type
_entity.pdbx_description
1 polymer ?
#
loop_
_entity_poly.entity_id
_entity_poly.type
_entity_poly.pdbx_seq_one_letter_code
_entity_poly.pdbx_strand_id
1 'polypeptide(L)'
;VIFSNTNSLARYLQGHEVDVMTAKATCDATMKTLSGCRDEEMFSLVWEKAKKTAKIIREMASESDEDKTSRRKKNPSKRLQALVGEISEEESISFSYTDVQRGRIEVFYDAIDRVLSELKERFANEDNNILMSLAKI
;
A
#
# COMPACT_ATOMS: atom_id res chain seq x y z
N VAL A 1 -0.90 -7.21 1.34
CA VAL A 1 -0.27 -7.80 0.15
C VAL A 1 1.24 -7.82 0.32
N ILE A 2 1.92 -6.68 0.25
CA ILE A 2 3.38 -6.63 0.41
C ILE A 2 3.79 -7.16 1.80
N PHE A 3 3.38 -6.48 2.87
CA PHE A 3 3.75 -6.87 4.24
C PHE A 3 3.31 -8.29 4.62
N SER A 4 2.11 -8.70 4.21
CA SER A 4 1.61 -10.06 4.50
C SER A 4 2.48 -11.14 3.86
N ASN A 5 2.99 -10.89 2.65
CA ASN A 5 3.80 -11.86 1.91
C ASN A 5 5.28 -11.80 2.32
N THR A 6 5.78 -10.65 2.77
CA THR A 6 7.18 -10.51 3.22
C THR A 6 7.40 -10.81 4.69
N ASN A 7 6.36 -10.80 5.52
CA ASN A 7 6.49 -10.96 6.98
C ASN A 7 7.11 -12.30 7.38
N SER A 8 6.76 -13.41 6.71
CA SER A 8 7.35 -14.71 7.00
C SER A 8 8.84 -14.74 6.68
N LEU A 9 9.24 -14.18 5.54
CA LEU A 9 10.65 -14.02 5.18
C LEU A 9 11.38 -13.12 6.18
N ALA A 10 10.80 -11.99 6.55
CA ALA A 10 11.39 -11.05 7.51
C ALA A 10 11.61 -11.71 8.87
N ARG A 11 10.61 -12.44 9.39
CA ARG A 11 10.74 -13.19 10.65
C ARG A 11 11.80 -14.28 10.58
N TYR A 12 11.88 -14.99 9.46
CA TYR A 12 12.87 -16.02 9.26
C TYR A 12 14.29 -15.44 9.25
N LEU A 13 14.52 -14.36 8.49
CA LEU A 13 15.83 -13.69 8.38
C LEU A 13 16.26 -12.99 9.69
N GLN A 14 15.31 -12.63 10.54
CA GLN A 14 15.57 -12.05 11.87
C GLN A 14 15.73 -13.11 12.97
N GLY A 15 15.66 -14.39 12.62
CA GLY A 15 15.86 -15.50 13.55
C GLY A 15 17.31 -15.59 14.06
N HIS A 16 17.50 -16.27 15.19
CA HIS A 16 18.82 -16.48 15.79
C HIS A 16 19.72 -17.38 14.92
N GLU A 17 19.13 -18.36 14.24
CA GLU A 17 19.81 -19.22 13.28
C GLU A 17 19.11 -19.10 11.93
N VAL A 18 19.90 -18.91 10.87
CA VAL A 18 19.40 -18.77 9.51
C VAL A 18 20.18 -19.74 8.63
N ASP A 19 19.48 -20.73 8.09
CA ASP A 19 20.03 -21.56 7.03
C ASP A 19 19.96 -20.79 5.71
N VAL A 20 21.12 -20.61 5.08
CA VAL A 20 21.27 -19.83 3.85
C VAL A 20 20.52 -20.49 2.68
N MET A 21 20.45 -21.82 2.65
CA MET A 21 19.69 -22.56 1.63
C MET A 21 18.20 -22.28 1.75
N THR A 22 17.67 -22.44 2.96
CA THR A 22 16.25 -22.18 3.27
C THR A 22 15.90 -20.69 3.14
N ALA A 23 16.80 -19.78 3.52
CA ALA A 23 16.64 -18.35 3.34
C ALA A 23 16.49 -17.97 1.86
N LYS A 24 17.35 -18.52 0.98
CA LYS A 24 17.25 -18.27 -0.45
C LYS A 24 15.96 -18.83 -1.03
N ALA A 25 15.61 -20.08 -0.72
CA ALA A 25 14.38 -20.69 -1.20
C ALA A 25 13.13 -19.91 -0.77
N THR A 26 13.12 -19.41 0.47
CA THR A 26 12.04 -18.59 1.01
C THR A 26 11.99 -17.21 0.34
N CYS A 27 13.15 -16.62 0.04
CA CYS A 27 13.23 -15.38 -0.72
C CYS A 27 12.70 -15.54 -2.14
N ASP A 28 13.13 -16.59 -2.87
CA ASP A 28 12.68 -16.88 -4.23
C ASP A 28 11.16 -17.11 -4.29
N ALA A 29 10.61 -17.87 -3.32
CA ALA A 29 9.17 -18.07 -3.19
C ALA A 29 8.43 -16.74 -2.94
N THR A 30 8.97 -15.90 -2.05
CA THR A 30 8.40 -14.58 -1.74
C THR A 30 8.40 -13.66 -2.97
N MET A 31 9.50 -13.64 -3.72
CA MET A 31 9.62 -12.87 -4.97
C MET A 31 8.62 -13.34 -6.02
N LYS A 32 8.44 -14.65 -6.18
CA LYS A 32 7.46 -15.21 -7.13
C LYS A 32 6.03 -14.82 -6.74
N THR A 33 5.67 -14.93 -5.47
CA THR A 33 4.35 -14.52 -4.97
C THR A 33 4.11 -13.03 -5.13
N LEU A 34 5.09 -12.17 -4.80
CA LEU A 34 4.97 -10.72 -4.97
C LEU A 34 4.83 -10.32 -6.43
N SER A 35 5.58 -10.98 -7.33
CA SER A 35 5.45 -10.76 -8.77
C SER A 35 4.05 -11.12 -9.28
N GLY A 36 3.48 -12.23 -8.79
CA GLY A 36 2.10 -12.61 -9.10
C GLY A 36 1.04 -11.68 -8.49
N CYS A 37 1.36 -10.95 -7.42
CA CYS A 37 0.48 -9.94 -6.85
C CYS A 37 0.45 -8.63 -7.65
N ARG A 38 1.36 -8.44 -8.61
CA ARG A 38 1.42 -7.27 -9.51
C ARG A 38 0.38 -7.38 -10.62
N ASP A 39 -0.87 -7.49 -10.20
CA ASP A 39 -2.02 -7.71 -11.07
C ASP A 39 -3.13 -6.68 -10.81
N GLU A 40 -3.96 -6.44 -11.82
CA GLU A 40 -5.08 -5.49 -11.76
C GLU A 40 -6.19 -5.96 -10.83
N GLU A 41 -6.48 -7.26 -10.76
CA GLU A 41 -7.49 -7.80 -9.84
C GLU A 41 -7.07 -7.59 -8.39
N MET A 42 -5.79 -7.85 -8.10
CA MET A 42 -5.24 -7.66 -6.76
C MET A 42 -5.24 -6.19 -6.35
N PHE A 43 -4.89 -5.29 -7.27
CA PHE A 43 -5.02 -3.86 -7.05
C PHE A 43 -6.46 -3.47 -6.74
N SER A 44 -7.42 -3.93 -7.54
CA SER A 44 -8.84 -3.62 -7.38
C SER A 44 -9.36 -4.03 -6.00
N LEU A 45 -8.99 -5.23 -5.53
CA LEU A 45 -9.34 -5.70 -4.19
C LEU A 45 -8.78 -4.79 -3.08
N VAL A 46 -7.51 -4.38 -3.19
CA VAL A 46 -6.86 -3.49 -2.22
C VAL A 46 -7.49 -2.10 -2.27
N TRP A 47 -7.76 -1.58 -3.45
CA TRP A 47 -8.35 -0.27 -3.67
C TRP A 47 -9.76 -0.18 -3.09
N GLU A 48 -10.60 -1.18 -3.32
CA GLU A 48 -11.95 -1.23 -2.74
C GLU A 48 -11.93 -1.36 -1.22
N LYS A 49 -10.98 -2.12 -0.65
CA LYS A 49 -10.77 -2.17 0.79
C LYS A 49 -10.36 -0.79 1.33
N ALA A 50 -9.44 -0.11 0.65
CA ALA A 50 -9.00 1.23 1.04
C ALA A 50 -10.16 2.25 1.00
N LYS A 51 -11.01 2.21 -0.03
CA LYS A 51 -12.22 3.04 -0.10
C LYS A 51 -13.16 2.80 1.07
N LYS A 52 -13.43 1.53 1.41
CA LYS A 52 -14.27 1.17 2.56
C LYS A 52 -13.70 1.70 3.87
N THR A 53 -12.38 1.54 4.08
CA THR A 53 -11.70 2.06 5.28
C THR A 53 -11.74 3.59 5.32
N ALA A 54 -11.52 4.29 4.20
CA ALA A 54 -11.61 5.74 4.13
C ALA A 54 -13.03 6.24 4.46
N LYS A 55 -14.06 5.54 3.98
CA LYS A 55 -15.46 5.84 4.32
C LYS A 55 -15.72 5.70 5.82
N ILE A 56 -15.31 4.58 6.43
CA ILE A 56 -15.44 4.35 7.88
C ILE A 56 -14.73 5.44 8.69
N ILE A 57 -13.51 5.81 8.29
CA ILE A 57 -12.76 6.88 8.97
C ILE A 57 -13.49 8.23 8.85
N ARG A 58 -14.06 8.55 7.69
CA ARG A 58 -14.85 9.78 7.50
C ARG A 58 -16.11 9.79 8.38
N GLU A 59 -16.81 8.67 8.48
CA GLU A 59 -17.99 8.53 9.33
C GLU A 59 -17.62 8.74 10.81
N MET A 60 -16.58 8.06 11.31
CA MET A 60 -16.07 8.26 12.68
C MET A 60 -15.61 9.70 12.94
N ALA A 61 -14.96 10.34 11.96
CA ALA A 61 -14.53 11.74 12.09
C ALA A 61 -15.72 12.72 12.10
N SER A 62 -16.81 12.39 11.42
CA SER A 62 -18.02 13.22 11.36
C SER A 62 -18.87 13.08 12.63
N GLU A 63 -18.94 11.87 13.22
CA GLU A 63 -19.63 11.61 14.50
C GLU A 63 -18.93 12.31 15.68
N SER A 64 -17.62 12.52 15.61
CA SER A 64 -16.84 13.21 16.65
C SER A 64 -17.03 14.74 16.68
N ASP A 65 -17.70 15.35 15.70
CA ASP A 65 -17.91 16.79 15.63
C ASP A 65 -19.26 17.25 16.24
N GLU A 66 -20.11 16.34 16.72
CA GLU A 66 -21.34 16.71 17.43
C GLU A 66 -21.11 17.30 18.84
N ASP A 67 -19.87 17.26 19.36
CA ASP A 67 -19.53 17.76 20.70
C ASP A 67 -18.75 19.10 20.71
N LYS A 68 -18.89 19.92 19.65
CA LYS A 68 -18.36 21.30 19.61
C LYS A 68 -19.49 22.33 19.58
N THR A 69 -20.06 22.57 20.75
CA THR A 69 -20.59 23.86 21.22
C THR A 69 -20.63 25.01 20.18
N SER A 70 -21.82 25.29 19.67
CA SER A 70 -22.32 26.60 19.19
C SER A 70 -21.34 27.64 18.61
N ARG A 71 -20.46 27.27 17.68
CA ARG A 71 -19.76 28.30 16.88
C ARG A 71 -20.69 28.75 15.76
N ARG A 72 -21.28 29.94 15.93
CA ARG A 72 -22.02 30.70 14.91
C ARG A 72 -21.29 30.56 13.55
N LYS A 73 -21.80 29.73 12.64
CA LYS A 73 -21.30 29.62 11.27
C LYS A 73 -21.45 31.00 10.63
N LYS A 74 -20.34 31.72 10.44
CA LYS A 74 -20.32 32.94 9.62
C LYS A 74 -20.49 32.48 8.18
N ASN A 75 -21.73 32.51 7.67
CA ASN A 75 -21.98 32.26 6.27
C ASN A 75 -21.18 33.28 5.44
N PRO A 76 -20.29 32.84 4.54
CA PRO A 76 -19.59 33.76 3.66
C PRO A 76 -20.63 34.48 2.77
N SER A 77 -20.33 35.74 2.47
CA SER A 77 -21.17 36.59 1.61
C SER A 77 -21.57 35.88 0.32
N LYS A 78 -22.86 35.98 -0.08
CA LYS A 78 -23.39 35.41 -1.34
C LYS A 78 -22.57 35.78 -2.58
N ARG A 79 -21.89 36.94 -2.53
CA ARG A 79 -21.04 37.43 -3.62
C ARG A 79 -19.72 36.65 -3.75
N LEU A 80 -19.21 36.07 -2.66
CA LEU A 80 -18.06 35.17 -2.70
C LEU A 80 -18.46 33.75 -3.13
N GLN A 81 -19.64 33.28 -2.72
CA GLN A 81 -20.18 31.98 -3.16
C GLN A 81 -20.40 31.93 -4.68
N ALA A 82 -20.91 33.03 -5.27
CA ALA A 82 -21.08 33.14 -6.72
C ALA A 82 -19.75 33.23 -7.51
N LEU A 83 -18.66 33.66 -6.87
CA LEU A 83 -17.34 33.77 -7.50
C LEU A 83 -16.55 32.45 -7.43
N VAL A 84 -16.81 31.64 -6.41
CA VAL A 84 -16.12 30.35 -6.17
C VAL A 84 -16.88 29.17 -6.79
N GLY A 85 -18.13 29.36 -7.20
CA GLY A 85 -19.02 28.27 -7.60
C GLY A 85 -19.52 27.53 -6.36
N GLU A 86 -20.79 27.17 -6.34
CA GLU A 86 -21.38 26.37 -5.26
C GLU A 86 -20.65 25.01 -5.19
N ILE A 87 -19.73 24.87 -4.25
CA ILE A 87 -19.20 23.57 -3.86
C ILE A 87 -20.33 22.91 -3.07
N SER A 88 -21.12 22.09 -3.77
CA SER A 88 -22.13 21.24 -3.15
C SER A 88 -21.47 20.40 -2.06
N GLU A 89 -22.01 20.41 -0.84
CA GLU A 89 -21.51 19.65 0.32
C GLU A 89 -21.60 18.12 0.12
N GLU A 90 -22.11 17.69 -1.03
CA GLU A 90 -22.15 16.31 -1.52
C GLU A 90 -20.96 16.02 -2.44
N GLU A 91 -19.73 16.29 -1.98
CA GLU A 91 -18.57 15.60 -2.54
C GLU A 91 -18.64 14.13 -2.12
N SER A 92 -19.49 13.39 -2.85
CA SER A 92 -19.28 11.98 -3.10
C SER A 92 -17.82 11.82 -3.50
N ILE A 93 -17.10 10.90 -2.86
CA ILE A 93 -15.70 10.63 -3.16
C ILE A 93 -15.68 9.91 -4.53
N SER A 94 -15.92 10.67 -5.59
CA SER A 94 -15.84 10.22 -6.96
C SER A 94 -14.38 10.32 -7.35
N PHE A 95 -13.63 9.25 -7.06
CA PHE A 95 -12.27 9.13 -7.59
C PHE A 95 -12.35 9.14 -9.11
N SER A 96 -11.64 10.06 -9.75
CA SER A 96 -11.56 10.07 -11.19
C SER A 96 -10.88 8.78 -11.68
N TYR A 97 -11.19 8.32 -12.89
CA TYR A 97 -10.50 7.18 -13.50
C TYR A 97 -8.97 7.39 -13.50
N THR A 98 -8.52 8.64 -13.69
CA THR A 98 -7.11 9.03 -13.62
C THR A 98 -6.49 8.84 -12.23
N ASP A 99 -7.24 9.07 -11.14
CA ASP A 99 -6.73 8.88 -9.77
C ASP A 99 -6.54 7.39 -9.44
N VAL A 100 -7.47 6.55 -9.90
CA VAL A 100 -7.39 5.10 -9.73
C VAL A 100 -6.20 4.53 -10.50
N GLN A 101 -5.99 4.99 -11.74
CA GLN A 101 -4.85 4.57 -12.55
C GLN A 101 -3.52 5.05 -11.97
N ARG A 102 -3.47 6.27 -11.46
CA ARG A 102 -2.31 6.82 -10.76
C ARG A 102 -1.98 5.99 -9.52
N GLY A 103 -2.98 5.70 -8.67
CA GLY A 103 -2.79 4.85 -7.49
C GLY A 103 -2.31 3.44 -7.84
N ARG A 104 -2.74 2.89 -8.97
CA ARG A 104 -2.29 1.59 -9.46
C ARG A 104 -0.81 1.60 -9.86
N ILE A 105 -0.43 2.54 -10.72
CA ILE A 105 0.90 2.55 -11.33
C ILE A 105 1.93 3.14 -10.35
N GLU A 106 1.66 4.34 -9.84
CA GLU A 106 2.64 5.12 -9.06
C GLU A 106 2.77 4.64 -7.62
N VAL A 107 1.76 3.95 -7.06
CA VAL A 107 1.79 3.51 -5.67
C VAL A 107 1.86 1.99 -5.58
N PHE A 108 0.89 1.26 -6.14
CA PHE A 108 0.80 -0.18 -5.93
C PHE A 108 1.89 -0.96 -6.67
N TYR A 109 2.04 -0.75 -7.99
CA TYR A 109 3.07 -1.43 -8.76
C TYR A 109 4.47 -0.96 -8.38
N ASP A 110 4.69 0.35 -8.25
CA ASP A 110 5.98 0.90 -7.80
C ASP A 110 6.43 0.32 -6.44
N ALA A 111 5.52 0.20 -5.46
CA ALA A 111 5.86 -0.41 -4.18
C ALA A 111 6.26 -1.89 -4.29
N ILE A 112 5.57 -2.67 -5.13
CA ILE A 112 5.94 -4.08 -5.38
C ILE A 112 7.30 -4.14 -6.08
N ASP A 113 7.49 -3.33 -7.12
CA ASP A 113 8.69 -3.33 -7.95
C ASP A 113 9.93 -2.91 -7.16
N ARG A 114 9.81 -1.94 -6.24
CA ARG A 114 10.88 -1.56 -5.30
C ARG A 114 11.28 -2.70 -4.38
N VAL A 115 10.32 -3.38 -3.77
CA VAL A 115 10.61 -4.52 -2.88
C VAL A 115 11.25 -5.66 -3.65
N LEU A 116 10.77 -5.96 -4.86
CA LEU A 116 11.39 -6.97 -5.72
C LEU A 116 12.82 -6.60 -6.12
N SER A 117 13.09 -5.32 -6.38
CA SER A 117 14.42 -4.84 -6.74
C SER A 117 15.41 -4.99 -5.57
N GLU A 118 15.00 -4.59 -4.36
CA GLU A 118 15.80 -4.79 -3.14
C GLU A 118 16.07 -6.26 -2.83
N LEU A 119 15.07 -7.14 -2.99
CA LEU A 119 15.27 -8.57 -2.79
C LEU A 119 16.24 -9.16 -3.81
N LYS A 120 16.14 -8.73 -5.08
CA LYS A 120 17.10 -9.14 -6.13
C LYS A 120 18.51 -8.67 -5.79
N GLU A 121 18.69 -7.40 -5.46
CA GLU A 121 20.02 -6.86 -5.16
C GLU A 121 20.67 -7.57 -3.98
N ARG A 122 19.91 -7.88 -2.93
CA ARG A 122 20.45 -8.53 -1.73
C ARG A 122 20.69 -10.04 -1.89
N PHE A 123 19.85 -10.74 -2.66
CA PHE A 123 19.89 -12.20 -2.76
C PHE A 123 20.45 -12.75 -4.09
N ALA A 124 20.67 -11.91 -5.10
CA ALA A 124 21.24 -12.31 -6.40
C ALA A 124 22.76 -12.18 -6.49
N ASN A 125 23.42 -11.61 -5.48
CA ASN A 125 24.88 -11.42 -5.48
C ASN A 125 25.64 -12.75 -5.60
N GLU A 126 26.76 -12.69 -6.29
CA GLU A 126 27.65 -13.83 -6.59
C GLU A 126 28.15 -14.51 -5.30
N ASP A 127 28.36 -13.73 -4.24
CA ASP A 127 28.73 -14.19 -2.91
C ASP A 127 27.70 -15.16 -2.31
N ASN A 128 26.40 -14.94 -2.55
CA ASN A 128 25.37 -15.87 -2.11
C ASN A 128 25.42 -17.17 -2.92
N ASN A 129 25.78 -17.13 -4.21
CA ASN A 129 25.94 -18.36 -4.99
C ASN A 129 27.13 -19.18 -4.49
N ILE A 130 28.21 -18.51 -4.08
CA ILE A 130 29.37 -19.15 -3.43
C ILE A 130 28.96 -19.75 -2.08
N LEU A 131 28.27 -19.00 -1.22
CA LEU A 131 27.78 -19.50 0.06
C LEU A 131 26.83 -20.70 -0.09
N MET A 132 25.93 -20.65 -1.07
CA MET A 132 25.01 -21.73 -1.40
C MET A 132 25.73 -22.97 -1.97
N SER A 133 26.87 -22.77 -2.66
CA SER A 133 27.69 -23.89 -3.14
C SER A 133 28.45 -24.57 -2.00
N LEU A 134 28.92 -23.79 -1.02
CA LEU A 134 29.59 -24.29 0.18
C LEU A 134 28.63 -25.01 1.12
N ALA A 135 27.39 -24.52 1.25
CA ALA A 135 26.35 -25.16 2.06
C ALA A 135 25.87 -26.52 1.50
N LYS A 136 26.22 -26.86 0.26
CA LYS A 136 25.89 -28.14 -0.38
C LYS A 136 26.95 -29.23 -0.18
N ILE A 137 28.13 -28.86 0.33
CA ILE A 137 29.25 -29.76 0.63
C ILE A 137 29.08 -30.30 2.04
#